data_AF-A0A4Q0Z5K2-F1
#
_entry.id   AF-A0A4Q0Z5K2-F1
#
_cell.length_a   1.000
_cell.length_b   1.000
_cell.length_c   1.000
_cell.angle_alpha   90.00
_cell.angle_beta   90.00
_cell.angle_gamma   90.00
#
_symmetry.space_group_name_H-M   'P 1'
#
loop_
_entity.id
_entity.type
_entity.pdbx_description
1 polymer ?
#
loop_
_entity_poly.entity_id
_entity_poly.type
_entity_poly.pdbx_seq_one_letter_code
_entity_poly.pdbx_strand_id
1 'polypeptide(L)'
;MNEVIEAYTGQNPDGNKSRIPAKLDKALTASGVILAIFMMAHMFFVSTILFGENVMYTVTKMFELDFIFDGGLPFIVSIFVGIITVIFVGHALLGIRKFPTSYKAYIKIREHSKMMKHSDTSMWMFQWISGLIMMFIATIHLYIMFTQPENIGPYSSAYRVVNQHMWLLYMVLLICVELHGSIGLYRAAMKWGWFDGKNPKETRKKMMKAKKIVSIFFLTLGVVTLFAYIKIGMDRIDHAPMKYNPNDSIQLMKK
;
A
#
# COMPACT_ATOMS: atom_id res chain seq x y z
N MET A 1 -39.02 -5.38 -5.25
CA MET A 1 -39.82 -5.77 -4.06
C MET A 1 -38.97 -6.41 -2.97
N ASN A 2 -38.00 -7.28 -3.32
CA ASN A 2 -37.13 -7.96 -2.34
C ASN A 2 -36.36 -7.01 -1.40
N GLU A 3 -35.79 -5.93 -1.94
CA GLU A 3 -35.06 -4.94 -1.13
C GLU A 3 -35.98 -4.18 -0.16
N VAL A 4 -37.24 -3.94 -0.56
CA VAL A 4 -38.24 -3.31 0.31
C VAL A 4 -38.60 -4.26 1.45
N ILE A 5 -38.82 -5.55 1.17
CA ILE A 5 -39.11 -6.54 2.22
C ILE A 5 -37.94 -6.60 3.22
N GLU A 6 -36.70 -6.69 2.75
CA GLU A 6 -35.52 -6.72 3.63
C GLU A 6 -35.36 -5.44 4.45
N ALA A 7 -35.60 -4.27 3.85
CA ALA A 7 -35.46 -2.98 4.54
C ALA A 7 -36.46 -2.82 5.71
N TYR A 8 -37.69 -3.29 5.56
CA TYR A 8 -38.74 -3.11 6.57
C TYR A 8 -38.87 -4.30 7.54
N THR A 9 -38.46 -5.51 7.15
CA THR A 9 -38.60 -6.72 7.99
C THR A 9 -37.27 -7.23 8.56
N GLY A 10 -36.14 -6.81 8.00
CA GLY A 10 -34.81 -7.34 8.34
C GLY A 10 -34.54 -8.75 7.81
N GLN A 11 -35.45 -9.30 6.99
CA GLN A 11 -35.36 -10.63 6.40
C GLN A 11 -35.59 -10.56 4.88
N ASN A 12 -34.98 -11.48 4.14
CA ASN A 12 -35.26 -11.65 2.72
C ASN A 12 -36.68 -12.22 2.52
N PRO A 13 -37.20 -12.29 1.27
CA PRO A 13 -38.52 -12.83 0.99
C PRO A 13 -38.76 -14.27 1.49
N ASP A 14 -37.69 -15.03 1.70
CA ASP A 14 -37.73 -16.41 2.21
C ASP A 14 -37.70 -16.50 3.75
N GLY A 15 -37.77 -15.37 4.46
CA GLY A 15 -37.68 -15.31 5.93
C GLY A 15 -36.27 -15.48 6.50
N ASN A 16 -35.23 -15.49 5.64
CA ASN A 16 -33.84 -15.67 6.03
C ASN A 16 -33.10 -14.35 6.18
N LYS A 17 -32.00 -14.36 6.95
CA LYS A 17 -31.09 -13.20 7.03
C LYS A 17 -30.30 -13.03 5.73
N SER A 18 -30.11 -11.77 5.35
CA SER A 18 -29.27 -11.38 4.21
C SER A 18 -27.84 -11.89 4.32
N ARG A 19 -27.28 -12.31 3.19
CA ARG A 19 -25.87 -12.74 3.09
C ARG A 19 -24.93 -11.59 2.76
N ILE A 20 -25.45 -10.38 2.51
CA ILE A 20 -24.65 -9.20 2.17
C ILE A 20 -23.57 -8.90 3.23
N PRO A 21 -23.85 -8.91 4.55
CA PRO A 21 -22.81 -8.67 5.55
C PRO A 21 -21.61 -9.63 5.44
N ALA A 22 -21.87 -10.92 5.17
CA ALA A 22 -20.83 -11.92 4.99
C ALA A 22 -20.01 -11.68 3.71
N LYS A 23 -20.68 -11.33 2.60
CA LYS A 23 -20.00 -10.98 1.34
C LYS A 23 -19.09 -9.77 1.52
N LEU A 24 -19.57 -8.72 2.20
CA LEU A 24 -18.80 -7.50 2.42
C LEU A 24 -17.61 -7.71 3.38
N ASP A 25 -17.71 -8.65 4.32
CA ASP A 25 -16.61 -8.99 5.24
C ASP A 25 -15.51 -9.83 4.56
N LYS A 26 -15.90 -10.73 3.65
CA LYS A 26 -14.98 -11.44 2.75
C LYS A 26 -14.29 -10.47 1.80
N ALA A 27 -15.05 -9.57 1.15
CA ALA A 27 -14.51 -8.58 0.22
C ALA A 27 -13.50 -7.65 0.90
N LEU A 28 -13.78 -7.20 2.14
CA LEU A 28 -12.85 -6.36 2.91
C LEU A 28 -11.51 -7.07 3.16
N THR A 29 -11.56 -8.36 3.50
CA THR A 29 -10.34 -9.14 3.72
C THR A 29 -9.60 -9.36 2.41
N ALA A 30 -10.31 -9.76 1.35
CA ALA A 30 -9.72 -10.07 0.05
C ALA A 30 -9.01 -8.86 -0.55
N SER A 31 -9.67 -7.69 -0.58
CA SER A 31 -9.04 -6.47 -1.09
C SER A 31 -7.83 -6.05 -0.25
N GLY A 32 -7.90 -6.20 1.08
CA GLY A 32 -6.77 -5.90 1.97
C GLY A 32 -5.56 -6.81 1.75
N VAL A 33 -5.79 -8.11 1.53
CA VAL A 33 -4.71 -9.07 1.21
C VAL A 33 -4.09 -8.76 -0.15
N ILE A 34 -4.91 -8.49 -1.17
CA ILE A 34 -4.42 -8.13 -2.51
C ILE A 34 -3.55 -6.88 -2.44
N LEU A 35 -4.01 -5.83 -1.75
CA LEU A 35 -3.23 -4.59 -1.58
C LEU A 35 -1.94 -4.82 -0.80
N ALA A 36 -1.94 -5.64 0.24
CA ALA A 36 -0.74 -5.92 1.00
C ALA A 36 0.31 -6.70 0.20
N ILE A 37 -0.12 -7.69 -0.61
CA ILE A 37 0.78 -8.40 -1.53
C ILE A 37 1.31 -7.46 -2.61
N PHE A 38 0.44 -6.61 -3.18
CA PHE A 38 0.84 -5.55 -4.10
C PHE A 38 1.91 -4.66 -3.47
N MET A 39 1.73 -4.23 -2.22
CA MET A 39 2.71 -3.39 -1.53
C MET A 39 4.04 -4.09 -1.30
N MET A 40 4.06 -5.39 -0.96
CA MET A 40 5.31 -6.15 -0.86
C MET A 40 6.05 -6.17 -2.19
N ALA A 41 5.35 -6.47 -3.28
CA ALA A 41 5.93 -6.48 -4.63
C ALA A 41 6.42 -5.07 -5.02
N HIS A 42 5.59 -4.05 -4.78
CA HIS A 42 5.91 -2.64 -5.02
C HIS A 42 7.21 -2.24 -4.32
N MET A 43 7.38 -2.57 -3.03
CA MET A 43 8.59 -2.23 -2.29
C MET A 43 9.84 -2.87 -2.90
N PHE A 44 9.76 -4.11 -3.39
CA PHE A 44 10.88 -4.73 -4.11
C PHE A 44 11.19 -3.99 -5.41
N PHE A 45 10.19 -3.73 -6.26
CA PHE A 45 10.42 -3.09 -7.56
C PHE A 45 10.94 -1.67 -7.43
N VAL A 46 10.39 -0.86 -6.53
CA VAL A 46 10.86 0.52 -6.30
C VAL A 46 12.26 0.55 -5.66
N SER A 47 12.62 -0.49 -4.88
CA SER A 47 13.96 -0.60 -4.29
C SER A 47 15.07 -1.00 -5.28
N THR A 48 14.73 -1.32 -6.53
CA THR A 48 15.74 -1.72 -7.54
C THR A 48 16.75 -0.61 -7.84
N ILE A 49 16.42 0.64 -7.54
CA ILE A 49 17.34 1.78 -7.58
C ILE A 49 18.59 1.58 -6.71
N LEU A 50 18.52 0.78 -5.65
CA LEU A 50 19.65 0.44 -4.81
C LEU A 50 20.73 -0.37 -5.52
N PHE A 51 20.37 -1.04 -6.63
CA PHE A 51 21.29 -1.78 -7.49
C PHE A 51 21.78 -0.95 -8.68
N GLY A 52 21.39 0.33 -8.77
CA GLY A 52 21.82 1.27 -9.79
C GLY A 52 20.69 1.77 -10.68
N GLU A 53 20.94 2.91 -11.33
CA GLU A 53 19.99 3.61 -12.19
C GLU A 53 19.57 2.77 -13.40
N ASN A 54 20.52 2.04 -14.01
CA ASN A 54 20.26 1.10 -15.10
C ASN A 54 19.29 -0.02 -14.68
N VAL A 55 19.42 -0.58 -13.47
CA VAL A 55 18.55 -1.67 -13.01
C VAL A 55 17.11 -1.17 -12.82
N MET A 56 16.93 -0.03 -12.15
CA MET A 56 15.62 0.60 -12.00
C MET A 56 15.00 0.93 -13.35
N TYR A 57 15.79 1.46 -14.30
CA TYR A 57 15.31 1.77 -15.64
C TYR A 57 14.82 0.52 -16.39
N THR A 58 15.59 -0.58 -16.37
CA THR A 58 15.19 -1.85 -16.98
C THR A 58 13.89 -2.39 -16.38
N VAL A 59 13.74 -2.29 -15.04
CA VAL A 59 12.51 -2.71 -14.36
C VAL A 59 11.33 -1.84 -14.76
N THR A 60 11.50 -0.51 -14.87
CA THR A 60 10.46 0.37 -15.41
C THR A 60 10.05 -0.08 -16.82
N LYS A 61 11.01 -0.29 -17.72
CA LYS A 61 10.73 -0.68 -19.11
C LYS A 61 10.05 -2.04 -19.22
N MET A 62 10.37 -2.98 -18.34
CA MET A 62 9.64 -4.23 -18.22
C MET A 62 8.15 -4.02 -17.89
N PHE A 63 7.81 -3.10 -16.97
CA PHE A 63 6.40 -2.76 -16.67
C PHE A 63 5.69 -2.04 -17.81
N GLU A 64 6.43 -1.35 -18.66
CA GLU A 64 5.93 -0.74 -19.90
C GLU A 64 5.84 -1.74 -21.07
N LEU A 65 6.10 -3.04 -20.83
CA LEU A 65 6.12 -4.11 -21.84
C LEU A 65 7.11 -3.87 -22.99
N ASP A 66 8.30 -3.35 -22.68
CA ASP A 66 9.38 -3.12 -23.65
C ASP A 66 9.81 -4.40 -24.40
N PHE A 67 9.64 -5.57 -23.78
CA PHE A 67 9.89 -6.87 -24.42
C PHE A 67 8.86 -7.26 -25.50
N ILE A 68 7.79 -6.47 -25.67
CA ILE A 68 6.76 -6.64 -26.72
C ILE A 68 6.73 -5.40 -27.64
N PHE A 69 6.82 -4.20 -27.05
CA PHE A 69 6.73 -2.92 -27.75
C PHE A 69 8.03 -2.14 -27.60
N ASP A 70 8.71 -1.87 -28.70
CA ASP A 70 9.98 -1.14 -28.70
C ASP A 70 9.86 0.22 -27.99
N GLY A 71 10.70 0.43 -26.97
CA GLY A 71 10.72 1.62 -26.12
C GLY A 71 9.70 1.62 -24.97
N GLY A 72 8.82 0.62 -24.90
CA GLY A 72 7.76 0.48 -23.90
C GLY A 72 6.60 1.47 -24.05
N LEU A 73 5.42 1.10 -23.55
CA LEU A 73 4.22 1.94 -23.52
C LEU A 73 3.87 2.34 -22.06
N PRO A 74 4.20 3.57 -21.62
CA PRO A 74 3.89 4.05 -20.26
C PRO A 74 2.41 3.95 -19.89
N PHE A 75 1.49 4.07 -20.85
CA PHE A 75 0.04 3.95 -20.62
C PHE A 75 -0.37 2.60 -20.00
N ILE A 76 0.40 1.53 -20.19
CA ILE A 76 0.14 0.24 -19.54
C ILE A 76 0.24 0.37 -18.01
N VAL A 77 1.22 1.16 -17.54
CA VAL A 77 1.36 1.45 -16.12
C VAL A 77 0.14 2.22 -15.61
N SER A 78 -0.40 3.18 -16.38
CA SER A 78 -1.67 3.85 -16.03
C SER A 78 -2.82 2.88 -15.87
N ILE A 79 -3.01 1.92 -16.78
CA ILE A 79 -4.06 0.89 -16.66
C ILE A 79 -3.89 0.10 -15.36
N PHE A 80 -2.67 -0.37 -15.09
CA PHE A 80 -2.36 -1.14 -13.89
C PHE A 80 -2.61 -0.33 -12.61
N VAL A 81 -2.14 0.92 -12.54
CA VAL A 81 -2.39 1.83 -11.41
C VAL A 81 -3.88 2.12 -11.26
N GLY A 82 -4.63 2.25 -12.36
CA GLY A 82 -6.09 2.41 -12.35
C GLY A 82 -6.79 1.24 -11.69
N ILE A 83 -6.41 0.00 -12.01
CA ILE A 83 -6.94 -1.22 -11.37
C ILE A 83 -6.63 -1.22 -9.87
N ILE A 84 -5.38 -0.95 -9.48
CA ILE A 84 -5.00 -0.89 -8.07
C ILE A 84 -5.76 0.21 -7.34
N THR A 85 -5.99 1.35 -7.98
CA THR A 85 -6.77 2.47 -7.42
C THR A 85 -8.21 2.07 -7.14
N VAL A 86 -8.86 1.34 -8.06
CA VAL A 86 -10.22 0.81 -7.83
C VAL A 86 -10.26 -0.15 -6.63
N ILE A 87 -9.27 -1.03 -6.52
CA ILE A 87 -9.16 -1.95 -5.37
C ILE A 87 -8.91 -1.18 -4.07
N PHE A 88 -8.03 -0.17 -4.09
CA PHE A 88 -7.76 0.70 -2.95
C PHE A 88 -9.01 1.44 -2.47
N VAL A 89 -9.74 2.09 -3.38
CA VAL A 89 -10.99 2.79 -3.06
C VAL A 89 -12.04 1.82 -2.54
N GLY A 90 -12.21 0.65 -3.18
CA GLY A 90 -13.12 -0.39 -2.70
C GLY A 90 -12.74 -0.88 -1.31
N HIS A 91 -11.45 -1.08 -1.02
CA HIS A 91 -10.96 -1.43 0.30
C HIS A 91 -11.27 -0.34 1.35
N ALA A 92 -10.99 0.93 1.02
CA ALA A 92 -11.25 2.06 1.91
C ALA A 92 -12.74 2.19 2.26
N LEU A 93 -13.64 2.10 1.26
CA LEU A 93 -15.09 2.13 1.45
C LEU A 93 -15.59 0.96 2.31
N LEU A 94 -15.01 -0.23 2.15
CA LEU A 94 -15.35 -1.36 3.00
C LEU A 94 -14.81 -1.20 4.43
N GLY A 95 -13.63 -0.59 4.58
CA GLY A 95 -12.91 -0.39 5.84
C GLY A 95 -13.49 0.71 6.72
N ILE A 96 -14.01 1.80 6.13
CA ILE A 96 -14.57 2.94 6.86
C ILE A 96 -15.74 2.53 7.77
N ARG A 97 -16.46 1.46 7.41
CA ARG A 97 -17.54 0.86 8.23
C ARG A 97 -17.06 0.34 9.59
N LYS A 98 -15.75 0.23 9.81
CA LYS A 98 -15.14 -0.21 11.06
C LYS A 98 -14.64 0.96 11.93
N PHE A 99 -14.74 2.20 11.46
CA PHE A 99 -14.26 3.37 12.19
C PHE A 99 -15.20 3.73 13.36
N PRO A 100 -14.69 4.34 14.44
CA PRO A 100 -15.55 4.94 15.46
C PRO A 100 -16.28 6.17 14.88
N THR A 101 -17.57 6.03 14.59
CA THR A 101 -18.37 7.05 13.87
C THR A 101 -19.05 8.10 14.76
N SER A 102 -18.83 8.08 16.08
CA SER A 102 -19.35 9.11 17.00
C SER A 102 -18.32 9.48 18.06
N TYR A 103 -18.44 10.69 18.61
CA TYR A 103 -17.56 11.16 19.71
C TYR A 103 -17.56 10.17 20.90
N LYS A 104 -18.75 9.68 21.30
CA LYS A 104 -18.88 8.69 22.37
C LYS A 104 -18.16 7.38 22.04
N ALA A 105 -18.28 6.88 20.80
CA ALA A 105 -17.58 5.67 20.38
C ALA A 105 -16.05 5.87 20.38
N TYR A 106 -15.58 7.01 19.88
CA TYR A 106 -14.16 7.35 19.84
C TYR A 106 -13.53 7.44 21.23
N ILE A 107 -14.14 8.18 22.17
CA ILE A 107 -13.63 8.27 23.55
C ILE A 107 -13.61 6.90 24.22
N LYS A 108 -14.69 6.12 24.10
CA LYS A 108 -14.75 4.77 24.69
C LYS A 108 -13.63 3.87 24.19
N ILE A 109 -13.44 3.77 22.87
CA ILE A 109 -12.42 2.85 22.31
C ILE A 109 -11.00 3.34 22.60
N ARG A 110 -10.78 4.66 22.59
CA ARG A 110 -9.49 5.27 22.91
C ARG A 110 -9.09 4.99 24.36
N GLU A 111 -9.97 5.28 25.32
CA GLU A 111 -9.67 5.07 26.74
C GLU A 111 -9.59 3.59 27.09
N HIS A 112 -10.45 2.74 26.48
CA HIS A 112 -10.35 1.29 26.62
C HIS A 112 -9.00 0.75 26.13
N SER A 113 -8.52 1.21 24.96
CA SER A 113 -7.23 0.79 24.43
C SER A 113 -6.06 1.19 25.35
N LYS A 114 -6.11 2.39 25.94
CA LYS A 114 -5.09 2.86 26.89
C LYS A 114 -5.08 2.06 28.19
N MET A 115 -6.26 1.76 28.72
CA MET A 115 -6.43 0.99 29.97
C MET A 115 -5.95 -0.46 29.79
N MET A 116 -6.32 -1.10 28.69
CA MET A 116 -6.00 -2.51 28.43
C MET A 116 -4.52 -2.78 28.20
N LYS A 117 -3.77 -1.80 27.66
CA LYS A 117 -2.36 -1.96 27.24
C LYS A 117 -2.12 -3.23 26.39
N HIS A 118 -3.12 -3.63 25.61
CA HIS A 118 -3.12 -4.87 24.83
C HIS A 118 -2.63 -4.63 23.40
N SER A 119 -1.61 -5.38 22.96
CA SER A 119 -0.92 -5.12 21.70
C SER A 119 -1.82 -5.16 20.47
N ASP A 120 -2.71 -6.14 20.35
CA ASP A 120 -3.55 -6.29 19.15
C ASP A 120 -4.63 -5.20 19.09
N THR A 121 -5.10 -4.74 20.26
CA THR A 121 -6.03 -3.62 20.37
C THR A 121 -5.35 -2.33 19.94
N SER A 122 -4.14 -2.08 20.43
CA SER A 122 -3.33 -0.93 20.02
C SER A 122 -2.96 -0.96 18.53
N MET A 123 -2.66 -2.13 17.98
CA MET A 123 -2.41 -2.30 16.54
C MET A 123 -3.66 -1.99 15.71
N TRP A 124 -4.84 -2.42 16.15
CA TRP A 124 -6.09 -2.04 15.49
C TRP A 124 -6.36 -0.53 15.57
N MET A 125 -6.04 0.11 16.70
CA MET A 125 -6.10 1.57 16.82
C MET A 125 -5.20 2.26 15.79
N PHE A 126 -3.99 1.75 15.59
CA PHE A 126 -3.12 2.25 14.53
C PHE A 126 -3.71 2.03 13.13
N GLN A 127 -4.34 0.89 12.85
CA GLN A 127 -4.90 0.60 11.52
C GLN A 127 -5.95 1.61 11.07
N TRP A 128 -6.89 2.01 11.92
CA TRP A 128 -7.92 2.96 11.47
C TRP A 128 -7.35 4.37 11.30
N ILE A 129 -6.39 4.79 12.14
CA ILE A 129 -5.70 6.08 12.01
C ILE A 129 -4.85 6.11 10.72
N SER A 130 -4.00 5.11 10.51
CA SER A 130 -3.19 4.98 9.29
C SER A 130 -4.06 4.85 8.05
N GLY A 131 -5.18 4.11 8.12
CA GLY A 131 -6.15 4.00 7.04
C GLY A 131 -6.75 5.35 6.67
N LEU A 132 -7.15 6.15 7.67
CA LEU A 132 -7.64 7.51 7.46
C LEU A 132 -6.58 8.41 6.80
N ILE A 133 -5.33 8.39 7.29
CA ILE A 133 -4.23 9.16 6.70
C ILE A 133 -4.03 8.76 5.23
N MET A 134 -3.96 7.46 4.94
CA MET A 134 -3.74 6.94 3.59
C MET A 134 -4.84 7.31 2.60
N MET A 135 -6.10 7.47 3.03
CA MET A 135 -7.18 7.94 2.14
C MET A 135 -6.83 9.25 1.42
N PHE A 136 -6.04 10.12 2.05
CA PHE A 136 -5.59 11.38 1.45
C PHE A 136 -4.27 11.19 0.71
N ILE A 137 -3.23 10.74 1.41
CA ILE A 137 -1.86 10.77 0.87
C ILE A 137 -1.61 9.67 -0.18
N ALA A 138 -2.21 8.49 -0.05
CA ALA A 138 -2.05 7.43 -1.03
C ALA A 138 -2.78 7.78 -2.33
N THR A 139 -3.93 8.47 -2.25
CA THR A 139 -4.66 8.95 -3.43
C THR A 139 -3.84 9.93 -4.27
N ILE A 140 -3.10 10.85 -3.64
CA ILE A 140 -2.18 11.75 -4.34
C ILE A 140 -1.10 10.95 -5.09
N HIS A 141 -0.47 9.99 -4.40
CA HIS A 141 0.55 9.14 -5.02
C HIS A 141 -0.01 8.35 -6.21
N LEU A 142 -1.14 7.66 -6.03
CA LEU A 142 -1.81 6.87 -7.08
C LEU A 142 -2.21 7.74 -8.27
N TYR A 143 -2.74 8.94 -8.04
CA TYR A 143 -3.14 9.85 -9.11
C TYR A 143 -1.94 10.30 -9.96
N ILE A 144 -0.79 10.61 -9.33
CA ILE A 144 0.42 10.98 -10.08
C ILE A 144 0.94 9.79 -10.89
N MET A 145 1.00 8.58 -10.30
CA MET A 145 1.43 7.39 -11.05
C MET A 145 0.47 7.03 -12.20
N PHE A 146 -0.82 7.34 -12.04
CA PHE A 146 -1.83 7.12 -13.07
C PHE A 146 -1.71 8.13 -14.22
N THR A 147 -1.47 9.41 -13.92
CA THR A 147 -1.50 10.50 -14.90
C THR A 147 -0.15 10.83 -15.53
N GLN A 148 0.95 10.41 -14.91
CA GLN A 148 2.31 10.68 -15.37
C GLN A 148 3.19 9.41 -15.34
N PRO A 149 2.73 8.28 -15.91
CA PRO A 149 3.50 7.04 -15.91
C PRO A 149 4.87 7.19 -16.61
N GLU A 150 4.96 8.06 -17.62
CA GLU A 150 6.17 8.33 -18.40
C GLU A 150 7.28 9.04 -17.62
N ASN A 151 6.96 9.49 -16.40
CA ASN A 151 7.86 10.13 -15.44
C ASN A 151 8.26 9.17 -14.30
N ILE A 152 8.13 7.86 -14.53
CA ILE A 152 8.67 6.81 -13.66
C ILE A 152 10.04 6.39 -14.20
N GLY A 153 11.07 6.51 -13.35
CA GLY A 153 12.44 6.14 -13.70
C GLY A 153 13.43 6.72 -12.70
N PRO A 154 14.74 6.44 -12.83
CA PRO A 154 15.74 6.88 -11.87
C PRO A 154 15.71 8.40 -11.63
N TYR A 155 15.82 9.19 -12.70
CA TYR A 155 15.89 10.65 -12.62
C TYR A 155 14.53 11.30 -12.40
N SER A 156 13.51 10.93 -13.18
CA SER A 156 12.18 11.53 -13.06
C SER A 156 11.52 11.25 -11.70
N SER A 157 11.74 10.07 -11.12
CA SER A 157 11.27 9.78 -9.76
C SER A 157 12.07 10.55 -8.71
N ALA A 158 13.40 10.65 -8.83
CA ALA A 158 14.23 11.43 -7.92
C ALA A 158 13.88 12.94 -7.94
N TYR A 159 13.65 13.49 -9.14
CA TYR A 159 13.18 14.86 -9.34
C TYR A 159 11.86 15.09 -8.59
N ARG A 160 10.88 14.19 -8.75
CA ARG A 160 9.61 14.26 -8.03
C ARG A 160 9.78 14.19 -6.51
N VAL A 161 10.68 13.33 -6.03
CA VAL A 161 10.96 13.18 -4.58
C VAL A 161 11.49 14.48 -3.98
N VAL A 162 12.46 15.13 -4.63
CA VAL A 162 13.15 16.33 -4.09
C VAL A 162 12.49 17.62 -4.54
N ASN A 163 12.51 17.91 -5.85
CA ASN A 163 12.08 19.19 -6.43
C ASN A 163 10.57 19.42 -6.38
N GLN A 164 9.77 18.34 -6.33
CA GLN A 164 8.32 18.44 -6.12
C GLN A 164 7.91 18.12 -4.67
N HIS A 165 8.88 18.08 -3.75
CA HIS A 165 8.68 17.90 -2.31
C HIS A 165 7.89 16.63 -1.91
N MET A 166 7.84 15.61 -2.77
CA MET A 166 7.10 14.38 -2.47
C MET A 166 7.77 13.51 -1.40
N TRP A 167 9.03 13.78 -1.02
CA TRP A 167 9.73 13.05 0.05
C TRP A 167 8.95 13.02 1.37
N LEU A 168 8.29 14.13 1.75
CA LEU A 168 7.53 14.21 3.00
C LEU A 168 6.29 13.31 2.94
N LEU A 169 5.57 13.36 1.81
CA LEU A 169 4.45 12.48 1.55
C LEU A 169 4.88 11.01 1.59
N TYR A 170 5.97 10.66 0.91
CA TYR A 170 6.46 9.29 0.86
C TYR A 170 6.96 8.77 2.20
N MET A 171 7.58 9.62 3.04
CA MET A 171 7.99 9.22 4.38
C MET A 171 6.80 8.84 5.26
N VAL A 172 5.75 9.66 5.27
CA VAL A 172 4.52 9.38 6.04
C VAL A 172 3.79 8.18 5.46
N LEU A 173 3.68 8.11 4.12
CA LEU A 173 3.02 7.01 3.42
C LEU A 173 3.74 5.69 3.70
N LEU A 174 5.07 5.65 3.67
CA LEU A 174 5.88 4.47 3.96
C LEU A 174 5.54 3.89 5.34
N ILE A 175 5.55 4.73 6.39
CA ILE A 175 5.24 4.28 7.75
C ILE A 175 3.79 3.78 7.84
N CYS A 176 2.85 4.55 7.27
CA CYS A 176 1.44 4.20 7.34
C CYS A 176 1.14 2.90 6.60
N VAL A 177 1.55 2.78 5.34
CA VAL A 177 1.21 1.65 4.47
C VAL A 177 1.87 0.36 4.92
N GLU A 178 3.14 0.41 5.33
CA GLU A 178 3.88 -0.78 5.75
C GLU A 178 3.29 -1.36 7.04
N LEU A 179 3.10 -0.52 8.06
CA LEU A 179 2.52 -0.98 9.32
C LEU A 179 1.04 -1.35 9.16
N HIS A 180 0.27 -0.60 8.37
CA HIS A 180 -1.13 -0.94 8.10
C HIS A 180 -1.27 -2.29 7.38
N GLY A 181 -0.46 -2.51 6.33
CA GLY A 181 -0.44 -3.72 5.53
C GLY A 181 0.02 -4.93 6.32
N SER A 182 1.13 -4.83 7.05
CA SER A 182 1.65 -5.96 7.85
C SER A 182 0.71 -6.34 8.99
N ILE A 183 0.16 -5.36 9.72
CA ILE A 183 -0.86 -5.61 10.76
C ILE A 183 -2.12 -6.19 10.12
N GLY A 184 -2.51 -5.69 8.94
CA GLY A 184 -3.65 -6.18 8.17
C GLY A 184 -3.53 -7.65 7.81
N LEU A 185 -2.38 -8.06 7.26
CA LEU A 185 -2.09 -9.46 6.92
C LEU A 185 -2.07 -10.35 8.17
N TYR A 186 -1.40 -9.92 9.23
CA TYR A 186 -1.40 -10.63 10.50
C TYR A 186 -2.82 -10.86 11.01
N ARG A 187 -3.64 -9.80 11.05
CA ARG A 187 -5.02 -9.90 11.53
C ARG A 187 -5.92 -10.69 10.59
N ALA A 188 -5.70 -10.64 9.27
CA ALA A 188 -6.42 -11.47 8.32
C ALA A 188 -6.15 -12.96 8.59
N ALA A 189 -4.88 -13.35 8.73
CA ALA A 189 -4.50 -14.71 9.07
C ALA A 189 -5.13 -15.19 10.39
N MET A 190 -5.13 -14.36 11.44
CA MET A 190 -5.75 -14.70 12.73
C MET A 190 -7.29 -14.70 12.68
N LYS A 191 -7.90 -13.80 11.90
CA LYS A 191 -9.36 -13.69 11.79
C LYS A 191 -9.96 -14.92 11.12
N TRP A 192 -9.30 -15.44 10.10
CA TRP A 192 -9.79 -16.56 9.30
C TRP A 192 -9.18 -17.91 9.68
N GLY A 193 -8.25 -17.93 10.65
CA GLY A 193 -7.62 -19.14 11.15
C GLY A 193 -6.86 -19.93 10.07
N TRP A 194 -6.39 -19.27 9.01
CA TRP A 194 -5.80 -19.94 7.83
C TRP A 194 -4.62 -20.86 8.17
N PHE A 195 -3.93 -20.60 9.27
CA PHE A 195 -2.72 -21.31 9.67
C PHE A 195 -2.79 -21.90 11.10
N ASP A 196 -3.98 -21.95 11.69
CA ASP A 196 -4.16 -22.29 13.12
C ASP A 196 -3.65 -23.69 13.47
N GLY A 197 -3.86 -24.66 12.56
CA GLY A 197 -3.38 -26.02 12.72
C GLY A 197 -3.84 -26.64 14.05
N LYS A 198 -2.97 -27.48 14.65
CA LYS A 198 -3.25 -28.14 15.94
C LYS A 198 -3.00 -27.25 17.16
N ASN A 199 -2.23 -26.16 17.03
CA ASN A 199 -1.86 -25.28 18.14
C ASN A 199 -1.97 -23.79 17.75
N PRO A 200 -3.19 -23.22 17.76
CA PRO A 200 -3.43 -21.83 17.34
C PRO A 200 -2.64 -20.79 18.16
N LYS A 201 -2.38 -21.08 19.44
CA LYS A 201 -1.61 -20.18 20.32
C LYS A 201 -0.15 -20.07 19.86
N GLU A 202 0.44 -21.18 19.44
CA GLU A 202 1.80 -21.19 18.90
C GLU A 202 1.85 -20.53 17.51
N THR A 203 0.88 -20.82 16.64
CA THR A 203 0.72 -20.15 15.35
C THR A 203 0.65 -18.64 15.53
N ARG A 204 -0.17 -18.13 16.46
CA ARG A 204 -0.27 -16.70 16.74
C ARG A 204 1.07 -16.08 17.12
N LYS A 205 1.87 -16.75 17.96
CA LYS A 205 3.22 -16.27 18.34
C LYS A 205 4.15 -16.20 17.12
N LYS A 206 4.14 -17.22 16.26
CA LYS A 206 4.93 -17.25 15.01
C LYS A 206 4.49 -16.14 14.06
N MET A 207 3.19 -15.94 13.87
CA MET A 207 2.64 -14.90 13.01
C MET A 207 2.95 -13.49 13.52
N MET A 208 2.91 -13.27 14.83
CA MET A 208 3.34 -12.01 15.43
C MET A 208 4.83 -11.71 15.16
N LYS A 209 5.69 -12.73 15.28
CA LYS A 209 7.12 -12.62 14.96
C LYS A 209 7.33 -12.33 13.47
N ALA A 210 6.65 -13.07 12.59
CA ALA A 210 6.72 -12.87 11.14
C ALA A 210 6.30 -11.45 10.75
N LYS A 211 5.16 -10.97 11.26
CA LYS A 211 4.70 -9.58 11.08
C LYS A 211 5.75 -8.56 11.50
N LYS A 212 6.41 -8.77 12.64
CA LYS A 212 7.46 -7.85 13.12
C LYS A 212 8.68 -7.86 12.19
N ILE A 213 9.11 -9.03 11.72
CA ILE A 213 10.24 -9.16 10.79
C ILE A 213 9.91 -8.46 9.46
N VAL A 214 8.74 -8.74 8.88
CA VAL A 214 8.26 -8.12 7.64
C VAL A 214 8.27 -6.59 7.75
N SER A 215 7.72 -6.03 8.83
CA SER A 215 7.73 -4.58 9.01
C SER A 215 9.10 -3.96 9.19
N ILE A 216 9.99 -4.59 9.97
CA ILE A 216 11.34 -4.06 10.11
C ILE A 216 12.05 -4.09 8.75
N PHE A 217 11.95 -5.20 8.03
CA PHE A 217 12.58 -5.37 6.73
C PHE A 217 12.10 -4.31 5.72
N PHE A 218 10.79 -4.18 5.48
CA PHE A 218 10.28 -3.25 4.48
C PHE A 218 10.37 -1.79 4.90
N LEU A 219 10.29 -1.46 6.20
CA LEU A 219 10.58 -0.09 6.66
C LEU A 219 12.05 0.27 6.41
N THR A 220 12.99 -0.60 6.76
CA THR A 220 14.42 -0.36 6.50
C THR A 220 14.68 -0.26 5.00
N LEU A 221 14.17 -1.18 4.20
CA LEU A 221 14.30 -1.16 2.74
C LEU A 221 13.73 0.13 2.15
N GLY A 222 12.53 0.54 2.58
CA GLY A 222 11.86 1.74 2.10
C GLY A 222 12.59 3.02 2.48
N VAL A 223 13.11 3.12 3.70
CA VAL A 223 13.90 4.27 4.15
C VAL A 223 15.18 4.38 3.33
N VAL A 224 15.93 3.29 3.17
CA VAL A 224 17.18 3.29 2.36
C VAL A 224 16.88 3.63 0.90
N THR A 225 15.79 3.09 0.34
CA THR A 225 15.33 3.42 -1.02
C THR A 225 14.96 4.89 -1.18
N LEU A 226 14.23 5.47 -0.22
CA LEU A 226 13.86 6.88 -0.24
C LEU A 226 15.12 7.77 -0.17
N PHE A 227 16.09 7.42 0.67
CA PHE A 227 17.38 8.12 0.71
C PHE A 227 18.14 8.05 -0.61
N ALA A 228 18.10 6.93 -1.32
CA ALA A 228 18.71 6.82 -2.65
C ALA A 228 18.08 7.81 -3.65
N TYR A 229 16.75 7.89 -3.69
CA TYR A 229 16.06 8.89 -4.53
C TYR A 229 16.34 10.33 -4.10
N ILE A 230 16.39 10.61 -2.79
CA ILE A 230 16.75 11.94 -2.28
C ILE A 230 18.17 12.31 -2.74
N LYS A 231 19.14 11.40 -2.58
CA LYS A 231 20.52 11.63 -3.00
C LYS A 231 20.60 11.95 -4.50
N ILE A 232 20.02 11.12 -5.35
CA ILE A 232 20.00 11.35 -6.82
C ILE A 232 19.33 12.69 -7.15
N GLY A 233 18.26 13.05 -6.44
CA GLY A 233 17.54 14.30 -6.65
C GLY A 233 18.34 15.53 -6.19
N MET A 234 19.07 15.43 -5.07
CA MET A 234 19.94 16.49 -4.56
C MET A 234 21.16 16.71 -5.46
N ASP A 235 21.79 15.63 -5.95
CA ASP A 235 22.93 15.69 -6.87
C ASP A 235 22.54 16.38 -8.21
N ARG A 236 21.24 16.51 -8.48
CA ARG A 236 20.66 17.09 -9.70
C ARG A 236 19.67 18.22 -9.43
N ILE A 237 19.77 18.88 -8.27
CA ILE A 237 18.75 19.84 -7.82
C ILE A 237 18.54 21.00 -8.81
N ASP A 238 19.63 21.49 -9.41
CA ASP A 238 19.61 22.62 -10.35
C ASP A 238 19.27 22.23 -11.79
N HIS A 239 19.03 20.94 -12.07
CA HIS A 239 18.72 20.48 -13.41
C HIS A 239 17.21 20.50 -13.66
N ALA A 240 16.84 20.86 -14.91
CA ALA A 240 15.48 20.68 -15.39
C ALA A 240 15.05 19.18 -15.30
N PRO A 241 13.74 18.86 -15.28
CA PRO A 241 13.29 17.48 -15.31
C PRO A 241 13.85 16.75 -16.55
N MET A 242 14.60 15.68 -16.33
CA MET A 242 15.20 14.87 -17.39
C MET A 242 14.82 13.40 -17.23
N LYS A 243 14.71 12.70 -18.36
CA LYS A 243 14.56 11.24 -18.38
C LYS A 243 15.93 10.57 -18.33
N TYR A 244 15.98 9.38 -17.76
CA TYR A 244 17.21 8.58 -17.75
C TYR A 244 17.52 8.05 -19.15
N ASN A 245 18.77 8.20 -19.59
CA ASN A 245 19.28 7.62 -20.82
C ASN A 245 20.47 6.69 -20.48
N PRO A 246 20.35 5.37 -20.72
CA PRO A 246 21.41 4.41 -20.42
C PRO A 246 22.74 4.75 -21.09
N ASN A 247 22.72 5.38 -22.27
CA ASN A 247 23.93 5.69 -23.04
C ASN A 247 24.81 6.77 -22.40
N ASP A 248 24.23 7.66 -21.60
CA ASP A 248 24.97 8.73 -20.91
C ASP A 248 25.82 8.16 -19.76
N SER A 249 25.35 7.07 -19.14
CA SER A 249 26.07 6.36 -18.07
C SER A 249 27.29 5.58 -18.57
N ILE A 250 27.25 5.09 -19.81
CA ILE A 250 28.34 4.32 -20.44
C ILE A 250 29.54 5.21 -20.77
N GLN A 251 29.32 6.50 -21.05
CA GLN A 251 30.42 7.44 -21.31
C GLN A 251 31.20 7.82 -20.04
N LEU A 252 30.57 7.80 -18.87
CA LEU A 252 31.23 8.12 -17.60
C LEU A 252 32.13 6.99 -17.09
N MET A 253 31.86 5.74 -17.45
CA MET A 253 32.73 4.58 -17.12
C MET A 253 33.91 4.39 -18.10
N LYS A 254 33.95 5.16 -19.19
CA LYS A 254 35.04 5.13 -20.19
C LYS A 254 36.06 6.26 -20.02
N LYS A 255 35.92 7.09 -18.99
CA LYS A 255 36.91 8.07 -18.53
C LYS A 255 37.52 7.61 -17.22
#